data_AF-A0A5B2WTW4-F1
#
_entry.id   AF-A0A5B2WTW4-F1
#
_cell.length_a   1.000
_cell.length_b   1.000
_cell.length_c   1.000
_cell.angle_alpha   90.00
_cell.angle_beta   90.00
_cell.angle_gamma   90.00
#
_symmetry.space_group_name_H-M   'P 1'
#
loop_
_entity.id
_entity.type
_entity.pdbx_description
1 polymer ?
#
loop_
_entity_poly.entity_id
_entity_poly.type
_entity_poly.pdbx_seq_one_letter_code
_entity_poly.pdbx_strand_id
1 'polypeptide(L)'
;MSAVFIASWTAAGIFVGVVLAAYLRRLLTSAPTGVLAAKCAAPLLTAFAFGVLAWRFGHQFDLLPYSVLAAFGVALGLVDLIEQRLPSVLIYSGTVLVGALLATSAILYSRGPDFLRALAGMAILAAFYLILALASRGGLGAGDLKLGGLLGLAMAWQGWPTLLAGTLVGWLLAALVRIVLRAGGRVARDVSMPLGPYLFAGAFVAVCISPMP
;
A
#
# COMPACT_ATOMS: atom_id res chain seq x y z
N MET A 1 -8.84 19.84 14.57
CA MET A 1 -8.27 18.55 15.03
C MET A 1 -7.30 18.81 16.18
N SER A 2 -7.31 18.01 17.25
CA SER A 2 -6.36 18.19 18.35
C SER A 2 -5.00 17.60 17.99
N ALA A 3 -3.91 18.32 18.30
CA ALA A 3 -2.55 17.81 18.14
C ALA A 3 -2.34 16.51 18.93
N VAL A 4 -3.05 16.36 20.05
CA VAL A 4 -3.06 15.16 20.89
C VAL A 4 -3.56 13.93 20.13
N PHE A 5 -4.61 14.05 19.30
CA PHE A 5 -5.11 12.92 18.52
C PHE A 5 -4.14 12.47 17.44
N ILE A 6 -3.50 13.40 16.75
CA ILE A 6 -2.48 13.06 15.73
C ILE A 6 -1.28 12.38 16.41
N ALA A 7 -0.84 12.91 17.55
CA ALA A 7 0.25 12.31 18.32
C ALA A 7 -0.10 10.90 18.83
N SER A 8 -1.32 10.68 19.34
CA SER A 8 -1.74 9.36 19.82
C SER A 8 -1.85 8.33 18.69
N TRP A 9 -2.36 8.73 17.53
CA TRP A 9 -2.43 7.84 16.36
C TRP A 9 -1.04 7.57 15.77
N THR A 10 -0.14 8.56 15.78
CA THR A 10 1.27 8.37 15.40
C THR A 10 1.95 7.37 16.34
N ALA A 11 1.71 7.45 17.65
CA ALA A 11 2.22 6.49 18.63
C ALA A 11 1.67 5.07 18.41
N ALA A 12 0.37 4.95 18.05
CA ALA A 12 -0.20 3.68 17.62
C ALA A 12 0.52 3.14 16.36
N GLY A 13 0.85 4.01 15.41
CA GLY A 13 1.66 3.67 14.24
C GLY A 13 3.05 3.15 14.60
N ILE A 14 3.75 3.75 15.57
CA ILE A 14 5.03 3.26 16.08
C ILE A 14 4.86 1.84 16.64
N PHE A 15 3.88 1.64 17.51
CA PHE A 15 3.61 0.34 18.12
C PHE A 15 3.33 -0.74 17.07
N VAL A 16 2.45 -0.45 16.10
CA VAL A 16 2.16 -1.35 14.97
C VAL A 16 3.42 -1.65 14.18
N GLY A 17 4.26 -0.65 13.91
CA GLY A 17 5.51 -0.83 13.18
C GLY A 17 6.55 -1.69 13.93
N VAL A 18 6.61 -1.61 15.26
CA VAL A 18 7.45 -2.48 16.09
C VAL A 18 6.95 -3.94 16.03
N VAL A 19 5.64 -4.14 16.13
CA VAL A 19 5.02 -5.47 15.99
C VAL A 19 5.26 -6.04 14.60
N LEU A 20 5.09 -5.21 13.56
CA LEU A 20 5.38 -5.58 12.17
C LEU A 20 6.85 -5.93 11.99
N ALA A 21 7.79 -5.15 12.52
CA ALA A 21 9.22 -5.47 12.46
C ALA A 21 9.55 -6.85 13.07
N ALA A 22 8.91 -7.18 14.20
CA ALA A 22 9.05 -8.50 14.83
C ALA A 22 8.45 -9.63 13.98
N TYR A 23 7.31 -9.38 13.33
CA TYR A 23 6.66 -10.33 12.43
C TYR A 23 7.43 -10.52 11.13
N LEU A 24 7.92 -9.43 10.51
CA LEU A 24 8.74 -9.43 9.29
C LEU A 24 10.02 -10.24 9.46
N ARG A 25 10.61 -10.26 10.67
CA ARG A 25 11.76 -11.14 10.97
C ARG A 25 11.45 -12.62 10.70
N ARG A 26 10.20 -13.06 10.82
CA ARG A 26 9.78 -14.45 10.52
C ARG A 26 9.54 -14.68 9.03
N LEU A 27 9.21 -13.63 8.29
CA LEU A 27 8.93 -13.70 6.86
C LEU A 27 10.19 -13.57 6.00
N LEU A 28 11.15 -12.75 6.43
CA LEU A 28 12.39 -12.52 5.72
C LEU A 28 13.33 -13.72 5.90
N THR A 29 13.80 -14.24 4.76
CA THR A 29 14.82 -15.28 4.62
C THR A 29 16.21 -14.69 4.36
N SER A 30 16.29 -13.39 4.10
CA SER A 30 17.49 -12.66 3.70
C SER A 30 18.52 -12.44 4.80
N ALA A 31 19.72 -11.99 4.39
CA ALA A 31 20.86 -11.67 5.24
C ALA A 31 20.53 -10.67 6.37
N PRO A 32 21.34 -10.63 7.46
CA PRO A 32 21.06 -9.85 8.68
C PRO A 32 20.82 -8.35 8.44
N THR A 33 21.44 -7.79 7.40
CA THR A 33 21.32 -6.38 7.00
C THR A 33 19.91 -6.00 6.55
N GLY A 34 19.23 -6.87 5.79
CA GLY A 34 17.83 -6.66 5.39
C GLY A 34 16.87 -6.66 6.58
N VAL A 35 17.10 -7.57 7.53
CA VAL A 35 16.31 -7.65 8.76
C VAL A 35 16.52 -6.41 9.64
N LEU A 36 17.75 -5.89 9.72
CA LEU A 36 18.03 -4.66 10.48
C LEU A 36 17.37 -3.44 9.84
N ALA A 37 17.44 -3.32 8.51
CA ALA A 37 16.79 -2.24 7.78
C ALA A 37 15.26 -2.27 7.99
N ALA A 38 14.63 -3.43 7.89
CA ALA A 38 13.19 -3.59 8.15
C ALA A 38 12.82 -3.22 9.59
N LYS A 39 13.66 -3.57 10.57
CA LYS A 39 13.44 -3.22 11.99
C LYS A 39 13.41 -1.72 12.25
N CYS A 40 14.29 -0.96 11.59
CA CYS A 40 14.34 0.49 11.76
C CYS A 40 13.30 1.20 10.87
N ALA A 41 13.11 0.73 9.64
CA ALA A 41 12.22 1.37 8.67
C ALA A 41 10.74 1.18 9.03
N ALA A 42 10.32 0.00 9.50
CA ALA A 42 8.90 -0.27 9.74
C ALA A 42 8.25 0.71 10.74
N PRO A 43 8.80 0.95 11.96
CA PRO A 43 8.24 1.92 12.90
C PRO A 43 8.21 3.35 12.37
N LEU A 44 9.24 3.77 11.64
CA LEU A 44 9.30 5.12 11.08
C LEU A 44 8.25 5.33 9.98
N LEU A 45 8.14 4.37 9.06
CA LEU A 45 7.18 4.43 7.96
C LEU A 45 5.74 4.33 8.46
N THR A 46 5.44 3.44 9.41
CA THR A 46 4.09 3.34 9.98
C THR A 46 3.73 4.55 10.82
N ALA A 47 4.66 5.09 11.62
CA ALA A 47 4.43 6.32 12.37
C ALA A 47 4.10 7.49 11.44
N PHE A 48 4.91 7.67 10.39
CA PHE A 48 4.66 8.69 9.38
C PHE A 48 3.29 8.50 8.71
N ALA A 49 3.01 7.29 8.23
CA ALA A 49 1.75 7.00 7.56
C ALA A 49 0.53 7.24 8.47
N PHE A 50 0.59 6.77 9.72
CA PHE A 50 -0.51 6.94 10.68
C PHE A 50 -0.69 8.40 11.07
N GLY A 51 0.39 9.16 11.28
CA GLY A 51 0.31 10.59 11.58
C GLY A 51 -0.33 11.41 10.46
N VAL A 52 0.09 11.15 9.21
CA VAL A 52 -0.50 11.80 8.03
C VAL A 52 -1.95 11.38 7.83
N LEU A 53 -2.28 10.10 7.98
CA LEU A 53 -3.67 9.62 7.90
C LEU A 53 -4.54 10.21 8.99
N ALA A 54 -4.05 10.32 10.23
CA ALA A 54 -4.78 10.96 11.32
C ALA A 54 -5.04 12.44 11.01
N TRP A 55 -4.02 13.17 10.56
CA TRP A 55 -4.19 14.56 10.09
C TRP A 55 -5.20 14.68 8.95
N ARG A 56 -5.22 13.71 8.03
CA ARG A 56 -6.09 13.71 6.84
C ARG A 56 -7.53 13.28 7.11
N PHE A 57 -7.79 12.25 7.90
CA PHE A 57 -9.13 11.68 8.09
C PHE A 57 -9.80 12.13 9.38
N GLY A 58 -9.06 12.65 10.35
CA GLY A 58 -9.68 13.03 11.60
C GLY A 58 -10.23 11.86 12.39
N HIS A 59 -11.38 12.09 13.02
CA HIS A 59 -12.12 11.06 13.74
C HIS A 59 -13.05 10.25 12.81
N GLN A 60 -12.92 10.38 11.48
CA GLN A 60 -13.70 9.59 10.56
C GLN A 60 -13.34 8.11 10.67
N PHE A 61 -14.34 7.23 10.55
CA PHE A 61 -14.13 5.79 10.60
C PHE A 61 -13.18 5.29 9.50
N ASP A 62 -13.17 5.97 8.34
CA ASP A 62 -12.29 5.67 7.21
C ASP A 62 -10.80 5.72 7.59
N LEU A 63 -10.40 6.40 8.67
CA LEU A 63 -9.04 6.34 9.20
C LEU A 63 -8.59 4.89 9.48
N LEU A 64 -9.49 4.04 9.95
CA LEU A 64 -9.17 2.67 10.35
C LEU A 64 -8.79 1.76 9.17
N PRO A 65 -9.59 1.61 8.08
CA PRO A 65 -9.20 0.83 6.90
C PRO A 65 -7.91 1.35 6.26
N TYR A 66 -7.68 2.67 6.21
CA TYR A 66 -6.43 3.21 5.65
C TYR A 66 -5.22 2.98 6.57
N SER A 67 -5.39 3.01 7.89
CA SER A 67 -4.32 2.68 8.83
C SER A 67 -3.92 1.21 8.71
N VAL A 68 -4.89 0.32 8.55
CA VAL A 68 -4.66 -1.10 8.25
C VAL A 68 -3.95 -1.25 6.91
N LEU A 69 -4.44 -0.60 5.85
CA LEU A 69 -3.80 -0.63 4.54
C LEU A 69 -2.35 -0.14 4.60
N ALA A 70 -2.07 0.92 5.35
CA ALA A 70 -0.72 1.45 5.54
C ALA A 70 0.19 0.43 6.27
N ALA A 71 -0.32 -0.24 7.30
CA ALA A 71 0.42 -1.30 8.01
C ALA A 71 0.79 -2.46 7.06
N PHE A 72 -0.18 -2.97 6.30
CA PHE A 72 0.07 -4.00 5.27
C PHE A 72 0.98 -3.50 4.16
N GLY A 73 0.83 -2.25 3.71
CA GLY A 73 1.63 -1.64 2.66
C GLY A 73 3.09 -1.46 3.05
N VAL A 74 3.36 -1.05 4.29
CA VAL A 74 4.73 -0.99 4.82
C VAL A 74 5.33 -2.40 4.89
N ALA A 75 4.59 -3.38 5.40
CA ALA A 75 5.08 -4.75 5.49
C ALA A 75 5.38 -5.35 4.10
N LEU A 76 4.42 -5.26 3.18
CA LEU A 76 4.56 -5.74 1.81
C LEU A 76 5.66 -5.01 1.05
N GLY A 77 5.74 -3.68 1.19
CA GLY A 77 6.77 -2.87 0.54
C GLY A 77 8.17 -3.21 1.04
N LEU A 78 8.36 -3.43 2.34
CA LEU A 78 9.67 -3.83 2.88
C LEU A 78 10.07 -5.24 2.41
N VAL A 79 9.15 -6.20 2.39
CA VAL A 79 9.43 -7.54 1.87
C VAL A 79 9.75 -7.49 0.38
N ASP A 80 9.02 -6.68 -0.39
CA ASP A 80 9.28 -6.53 -1.83
C ASP A 80 10.64 -5.84 -2.08
N LEU A 81 11.00 -4.81 -1.33
CA LEU A 81 12.32 -4.16 -1.45
C LEU A 81 13.49 -5.10 -1.12
N ILE A 82 13.33 -5.96 -0.13
CA ILE A 82 14.42 -6.82 0.37
C ILE A 82 14.52 -8.11 -0.45
N GLU A 83 13.39 -8.74 -0.77
CA GLU A 83 13.34 -10.08 -1.34
C GLU A 83 12.71 -10.15 -2.73
N GLN A 84 12.17 -9.05 -3.24
CA GLN A 84 11.41 -9.01 -4.49
C GLN A 84 10.29 -10.06 -4.50
N ARG A 85 9.65 -10.22 -3.34
CA ARG A 85 8.59 -11.19 -3.08
C ARG A 85 7.39 -10.49 -2.46
N LEU A 86 6.21 -10.92 -2.89
CA LEU A 86 4.93 -10.43 -2.41
C LEU A 86 4.14 -11.60 -1.81
N PRO A 87 4.21 -11.79 -0.47
CA PRO A 87 3.56 -12.92 0.20
C PRO A 87 2.04 -12.85 0.00
N SER A 88 1.50 -13.81 -0.76
CA SER A 88 0.07 -13.80 -1.11
C SER A 88 -0.85 -13.82 0.10
N VAL A 89 -0.47 -14.52 1.18
CA VAL A 89 -1.22 -14.56 2.44
C VAL A 89 -1.43 -13.15 2.99
N LEU A 90 -0.38 -12.32 3.00
CA LEU A 90 -0.46 -10.95 3.53
C LEU A 90 -1.35 -10.06 2.66
N ILE A 91 -1.29 -10.22 1.34
CA ILE A 91 -2.15 -9.46 0.41
C ILE A 91 -3.62 -9.84 0.64
N TYR A 92 -3.95 -11.14 0.67
CA TYR A 92 -5.33 -11.59 0.87
C TYR A 92 -5.87 -11.19 2.25
N SER A 93 -5.09 -11.36 3.32
CA SER A 93 -5.47 -10.90 4.65
C SER A 93 -5.72 -9.38 4.68
N GLY A 94 -4.85 -8.61 4.01
CA GLY A 94 -5.02 -7.17 3.84
C GLY A 94 -6.32 -6.83 3.09
N THR A 95 -6.60 -7.48 1.96
CA THR A 95 -7.81 -7.25 1.16
C THR A 95 -9.07 -7.58 1.93
N VAL A 96 -9.10 -8.70 2.64
CA VAL A 96 -10.26 -9.09 3.45
C VAL A 96 -10.47 -8.10 4.59
N LEU A 97 -9.41 -7.73 5.32
CA LEU A 97 -9.55 -6.84 6.48
C LEU A 97 -9.92 -5.40 6.06
N VAL A 98 -9.26 -4.85 5.04
CA VAL A 98 -9.59 -3.52 4.50
C VAL A 98 -10.99 -3.54 3.91
N GLY A 99 -11.36 -4.58 3.15
CA GLY A 99 -12.70 -4.72 2.58
C GLY A 99 -13.79 -4.82 3.64
N ALA A 100 -13.57 -5.59 4.71
CA ALA A 100 -14.52 -5.70 5.82
C ALA A 100 -14.70 -4.36 6.55
N LEU A 101 -13.62 -3.61 6.76
CA LEU A 101 -13.67 -2.29 7.39
C LEU A 101 -14.37 -1.26 6.49
N LEU A 102 -14.12 -1.27 5.18
CA LEU A 102 -14.84 -0.41 4.23
C LEU A 102 -16.32 -0.79 4.13
N ALA A 103 -16.65 -2.08 4.14
CA ALA A 103 -18.04 -2.54 4.20
C ALA A 103 -18.74 -2.08 5.48
N THR A 104 -18.03 -2.12 6.61
CA THR A 104 -18.53 -1.60 7.89
C THR A 104 -18.80 -0.10 7.79
N SER A 105 -17.87 0.68 7.20
CA SER A 105 -18.07 2.10 6.93
C SER A 105 -19.29 2.35 6.03
N ALA A 106 -19.46 1.54 4.98
CA ALA A 106 -20.59 1.62 4.06
C ALA A 106 -21.94 1.40 4.75
N ILE A 107 -22.00 0.46 5.69
CA ILE A 107 -23.21 0.16 6.47
C ILE A 107 -23.50 1.29 7.46
N LEU A 108 -22.48 1.76 8.20
CA LEU A 108 -22.64 2.78 9.24
C LEU A 108 -23.04 4.15 8.68
N TYR A 109 -22.54 4.51 7.48
CA TYR A 109 -22.73 5.83 6.89
C TYR A 109 -23.58 5.82 5.61
N SER A 110 -24.27 4.70 5.32
CA SER A 110 -25.12 4.53 4.13
C SER A 110 -24.38 4.77 2.79
N ARG A 111 -23.10 4.38 2.72
CA ARG A 111 -22.21 4.56 1.55
C ARG A 111 -22.12 3.30 0.68
N GLY A 112 -23.23 2.60 0.50
CA GLY A 112 -23.32 1.39 -0.34
C GLY A 112 -22.79 1.57 -1.77
N PRO A 113 -23.14 2.65 -2.49
CA PRO A 113 -22.60 2.90 -3.82
C PRO A 113 -21.07 3.07 -3.86
N ASP A 114 -20.47 3.66 -2.82
CA ASP A 114 -19.02 3.81 -2.72
C ASP A 114 -18.34 2.44 -2.51
N PHE A 115 -18.98 1.53 -1.78
CA PHE A 115 -18.48 0.16 -1.63
C PHE A 115 -18.52 -0.63 -2.94
N LEU A 116 -19.62 -0.50 -3.70
CA LEU A 116 -19.71 -1.09 -5.04
C LEU A 116 -18.64 -0.53 -5.97
N ARG A 117 -18.38 0.79 -5.91
CA ARG A 117 -17.27 1.42 -6.64
C ARG A 117 -15.92 0.86 -6.20
N ALA A 118 -15.70 0.64 -4.90
CA ALA A 118 -14.48 0.00 -4.39
C ALA A 118 -14.29 -1.41 -4.97
N LEU A 119 -15.33 -2.24 -4.97
CA LEU A 119 -15.29 -3.57 -5.57
C LEU A 119 -15.03 -3.53 -7.09
N ALA A 120 -15.65 -2.58 -7.79
CA ALA A 120 -15.39 -2.37 -9.21
C ALA A 120 -13.93 -1.94 -9.45
N GLY A 121 -13.39 -1.03 -8.65
CA GLY A 121 -12.00 -0.60 -8.71
C GLY A 121 -11.01 -1.74 -8.45
N MET A 122 -11.30 -2.60 -7.47
CA MET A 122 -10.54 -3.84 -7.22
C MET A 122 -10.50 -4.73 -8.47
N ALA A 123 -11.67 -4.97 -9.09
CA ALA A 123 -11.76 -5.80 -10.29
C ALA A 123 -11.03 -5.17 -11.48
N ILE A 124 -11.18 -3.86 -11.69
CA ILE A 124 -10.55 -3.12 -12.79
C ILE A 124 -9.03 -3.15 -12.67
N LEU A 125 -8.47 -2.82 -11.51
CA LEU A 125 -7.01 -2.83 -11.34
C LEU A 125 -6.45 -4.26 -11.39
N ALA A 126 -7.14 -5.24 -10.80
CA ALA A 126 -6.75 -6.64 -10.96
C ALA A 126 -6.75 -7.05 -12.44
N ALA A 127 -7.80 -6.74 -13.20
CA ALA A 127 -7.85 -7.03 -14.64
C ALA A 127 -6.73 -6.32 -15.40
N PHE A 128 -6.45 -5.05 -15.09
CA PHE A 128 -5.36 -4.28 -15.68
C PHE A 128 -3.99 -4.96 -15.47
N TYR A 129 -3.66 -5.33 -14.24
CA TYR A 129 -2.40 -6.03 -13.96
C TYR A 129 -2.38 -7.45 -14.53
N LEU A 130 -3.53 -8.12 -14.65
CA LEU A 130 -3.63 -9.43 -15.29
C LEU A 130 -3.29 -9.32 -16.79
N ILE A 131 -3.88 -8.34 -17.48
CA ILE A 131 -3.58 -8.06 -18.89
C ILE A 131 -2.10 -7.76 -19.06
N LEU A 132 -1.52 -6.94 -18.17
CA LEU A 132 -0.11 -6.61 -18.20
C LEU A 132 0.78 -7.83 -17.95
N ALA A 133 0.40 -8.71 -17.01
CA ALA A 133 1.11 -9.96 -16.76
C ALA A 133 1.11 -10.89 -17.98
N LEU A 134 -0.05 -11.02 -18.65
CA LEU A 134 -0.19 -11.81 -19.87
C LEU A 134 0.60 -11.21 -21.05
N ALA A 135 0.58 -9.88 -21.20
CA ALA A 135 1.30 -9.18 -22.26
C ALA A 135 2.82 -9.19 -22.07
N SER A 136 3.29 -9.13 -20.82
CA SER A 136 4.71 -9.03 -20.48
C SER A 136 5.47 -10.36 -20.52
N ARG A 137 4.84 -11.47 -20.94
CA ARG A 137 5.45 -12.82 -21.05
C ARG A 137 6.23 -13.24 -19.80
N GLY A 138 5.69 -12.94 -18.61
CA GLY A 138 6.31 -13.25 -17.33
C GLY A 138 7.13 -12.12 -16.69
N GLY A 139 7.11 -10.91 -17.26
CA GLY A 139 7.76 -9.73 -16.68
C GLY A 139 7.07 -9.15 -15.45
N LEU A 140 5.79 -9.45 -15.23
CA LEU A 140 5.02 -9.02 -14.05
C LEU A 140 4.68 -10.21 -13.15
N GLY A 141 4.93 -10.09 -11.85
CA GLY A 141 4.68 -11.16 -10.88
C GLY A 141 3.20 -11.32 -10.56
N ALA A 142 2.78 -12.54 -10.24
CA ALA A 142 1.43 -12.81 -9.75
C ALA A 142 1.09 -12.07 -8.43
N GLY A 143 2.11 -11.57 -7.71
CA GLY A 143 1.94 -10.72 -6.53
C GLY A 143 1.41 -9.33 -6.88
N ASP A 144 1.93 -8.72 -7.95
CA ASP A 144 1.54 -7.37 -8.39
C ASP A 144 0.07 -7.31 -8.80
N LEU A 145 -0.42 -8.38 -9.44
CA LEU A 145 -1.83 -8.57 -9.75
C LEU A 145 -2.72 -8.46 -8.50
N LYS A 146 -2.36 -9.18 -7.43
CA LYS A 146 -3.15 -9.24 -6.19
C LYS A 146 -3.06 -7.92 -5.44
N LEU A 147 -1.87 -7.31 -5.42
CA LEU A 147 -1.64 -5.99 -4.84
C LEU A 147 -2.46 -4.93 -5.56
N GLY A 148 -2.55 -5.00 -6.89
CA GLY A 148 -3.41 -4.14 -7.68
C GLY A 148 -4.88 -4.21 -7.28
N GLY A 149 -5.38 -5.40 -6.98
CA GLY A 149 -6.73 -5.59 -6.44
C GLY A 149 -6.92 -4.88 -5.08
N LEU A 150 -6.00 -5.10 -4.13
CA LEU A 150 -6.03 -4.43 -2.82
C LEU A 150 -6.01 -2.90 -2.94
N LEU A 151 -5.12 -2.36 -3.78
CA LEU A 151 -5.01 -0.92 -3.98
C LEU A 151 -6.24 -0.37 -4.70
N GLY A 152 -6.77 -1.08 -5.69
CA GLY A 152 -7.99 -0.68 -6.39
C GLY A 152 -9.20 -0.63 -5.49
N LEU A 153 -9.35 -1.59 -4.56
CA LEU A 153 -10.36 -1.55 -3.52
C LEU A 153 -10.27 -0.26 -2.70
N ALA A 154 -9.07 0.02 -2.17
CA ALA A 154 -8.85 1.15 -1.27
C ALA A 154 -8.98 2.53 -1.96
N MET A 155 -8.54 2.63 -3.21
CA MET A 155 -8.50 3.91 -3.92
C MET A 155 -9.85 4.24 -4.56
N ALA A 156 -10.54 3.25 -5.14
CA ALA A 156 -11.87 3.47 -5.71
C ALA A 156 -12.95 3.74 -4.66
N TRP A 157 -12.73 3.34 -3.40
CA TRP A 157 -13.56 3.80 -2.28
C TRP A 157 -13.62 5.33 -2.24
N GLN A 158 -12.49 6.02 -2.35
CA GLN A 158 -12.45 7.50 -2.40
C GLN A 158 -13.00 8.05 -3.72
N GLY A 159 -12.77 7.35 -4.82
CA GLY A 159 -13.27 7.78 -6.12
C GLY A 159 -12.41 7.33 -7.29
N TRP A 160 -12.97 7.46 -8.49
CA TRP A 160 -12.25 7.22 -9.75
C TRP A 160 -11.01 8.12 -9.92
N PRO A 161 -11.05 9.43 -9.57
CA PRO A 161 -9.85 10.27 -9.66
C PRO A 161 -8.72 9.76 -8.77
N THR A 162 -9.04 9.28 -7.56
CA THR A 162 -8.06 8.71 -6.64
C THR A 162 -7.46 7.42 -7.20
N LEU A 163 -8.28 6.53 -7.75
CA LEU A 163 -7.84 5.31 -8.43
C LEU A 163 -6.84 5.62 -9.57
N LEU A 164 -7.20 6.55 -10.45
CA LEU A 164 -6.36 6.94 -11.57
C LEU A 164 -5.07 7.62 -11.11
N ALA A 165 -5.18 8.63 -10.23
CA ALA A 165 -4.05 9.42 -9.77
C ALA A 165 -3.00 8.54 -9.08
N GLY A 166 -3.40 7.68 -8.14
CA GLY A 166 -2.39 6.89 -7.43
C GLY A 166 -1.80 5.77 -8.28
N THR A 167 -2.55 5.24 -9.26
CA THR A 167 -2.00 4.29 -10.23
C THR A 167 -0.94 4.99 -11.07
N LEU A 168 -1.24 6.17 -11.62
CA LEU A 168 -0.29 6.95 -12.42
C LEU A 168 0.93 7.36 -11.60
N VAL A 169 0.73 7.92 -10.40
CA VAL A 169 1.84 8.33 -9.51
C VAL A 169 2.70 7.13 -9.14
N GLY A 170 2.11 5.97 -8.83
CA GLY A 170 2.87 4.77 -8.49
C GLY A 170 3.74 4.27 -9.64
N TRP A 171 3.18 4.23 -10.86
CA TRP A 171 3.92 3.87 -12.07
C TRP A 171 5.01 4.90 -12.43
N LEU A 172 4.73 6.19 -12.28
CA LEU A 172 5.70 7.27 -12.50
C LEU A 172 6.86 7.20 -11.49
N LEU A 173 6.58 6.95 -10.22
CA LEU A 173 7.61 6.77 -9.20
C LEU A 173 8.49 5.55 -9.51
N ALA A 174 7.90 4.42 -9.86
CA ALA A 174 8.64 3.22 -10.26
C ALA A 174 9.53 3.49 -11.48
N ALA A 175 8.99 4.16 -12.51
CA ALA A 175 9.72 4.51 -13.72
C ALA A 175 10.87 5.48 -13.44
N LEU A 176 10.63 6.53 -12.65
CA LEU A 176 11.64 7.54 -12.32
C LEU A 176 12.81 6.91 -11.56
N VAL A 177 12.52 6.10 -10.54
CA VAL A 177 13.60 5.45 -9.77
C VAL A 177 14.37 4.47 -10.64
N ARG A 178 13.69 3.75 -11.55
CA ARG A 178 14.38 2.88 -12.52
C ARG A 178 15.31 3.66 -13.45
N ILE A 179 14.90 4.84 -13.92
CA ILE A 179 15.72 5.71 -14.76
C ILE A 179 16.94 6.23 -14.00
N VAL A 180 16.75 6.73 -12.78
CA VAL A 180 17.84 7.26 -11.94
C VAL A 180 18.87 6.17 -11.61
N LEU A 181 18.41 4.98 -11.24
CA LEU A 181 19.29 3.85 -10.95
C LEU A 181 20.08 3.38 -12.19
N ARG A 182 19.45 3.43 -13.37
CA ARG A 182 20.12 3.16 -14.65
C ARG A 182 21.14 4.23 -15.01
N ALA A 183 20.79 5.50 -14.87
CA ALA A 183 21.69 6.63 -15.15
C ALA A 183 22.91 6.62 -14.23
N GLY A 184 22.75 6.21 -12.97
CA GLY A 184 23.83 6.03 -12.01
C GLY A 184 24.66 4.75 -12.18
N GLY A 185 24.40 3.94 -13.22
CA GLY A 185 25.12 2.69 -13.49
C GLY A 185 24.90 1.58 -12.45
N ARG A 186 23.89 1.71 -11.58
CA ARG A 186 23.68 0.80 -10.44
C ARG A 186 22.86 -0.44 -10.77
N VAL A 187 22.24 -0.50 -11.95
CA VAL A 187 21.31 -1.59 -12.33
C VAL A 187 21.51 -1.99 -13.79
N ALA A 188 21.78 -3.27 -14.04
CA ALA A 188 21.83 -3.85 -15.38
C ALA A 188 20.44 -3.89 -16.03
N ARG A 189 20.37 -3.98 -17.37
CA ARG A 189 19.09 -3.86 -18.12
C ARG A 189 18.01 -4.86 -17.68
N ASP A 190 18.41 -6.04 -17.21
CA ASP A 190 17.54 -7.21 -16.98
C ASP A 190 17.24 -7.51 -15.50
N VAL A 191 17.62 -6.65 -14.56
CA VAL A 191 17.31 -6.87 -13.15
C VAL A 191 15.85 -6.49 -12.88
N SER A 192 15.10 -7.43 -12.29
CA SER A 192 13.72 -7.19 -11.82
C SER A 192 13.73 -6.12 -10.72
N MET A 193 12.76 -5.22 -10.75
CA MET A 193 12.64 -4.12 -9.80
C MET A 193 11.35 -4.28 -8.98
N PRO A 194 11.42 -4.16 -7.65
CA PRO A 194 10.23 -4.27 -6.80
C PRO A 194 9.26 -3.13 -7.10
N LEU A 195 8.03 -3.47 -7.50
CA LEU A 195 6.99 -2.50 -7.88
C LEU A 195 6.12 -2.10 -6.68
N GLY A 196 5.90 -3.01 -5.74
CA GLY A 196 4.99 -2.85 -4.62
C GLY A 196 5.17 -1.54 -3.82
N PRO A 197 6.39 -1.16 -3.41
CA PRO A 197 6.63 0.06 -2.63
C PRO A 197 6.18 1.32 -3.35
N TYR A 198 6.42 1.41 -4.67
CA TYR A 198 6.06 2.57 -5.47
C TYR A 198 4.56 2.65 -5.71
N LEU A 199 3.92 1.50 -5.94
CA LEU A 199 2.47 1.42 -6.06
C LEU A 199 1.76 1.80 -4.75
N PHE A 200 2.26 1.33 -3.59
CA PHE A 200 1.76 1.75 -2.29
C PHE A 200 1.98 3.24 -2.03
N ALA A 201 3.16 3.78 -2.37
CA ALA A 201 3.44 5.21 -2.23
C ALA A 201 2.50 6.07 -3.08
N GLY A 202 2.27 5.67 -4.33
CA GLY A 202 1.32 6.33 -5.23
C GLY A 202 -0.12 6.29 -4.69
N ALA A 203 -0.57 5.13 -4.21
CA ALA A 203 -1.87 4.99 -3.57
C ALA A 203 -2.00 5.86 -2.32
N PHE A 204 -0.98 5.88 -1.45
CA PHE A 204 -0.95 6.67 -0.24
C PHE A 204 -1.06 8.17 -0.53
N VAL A 205 -0.25 8.66 -1.48
CA VAL A 205 -0.29 10.07 -1.92
C VAL A 205 -1.66 10.41 -2.48
N ALA A 206 -2.22 9.58 -3.36
CA ALA A 206 -3.52 9.83 -3.97
C ALA A 206 -4.65 9.88 -2.93
N VAL A 207 -4.65 8.98 -1.95
CA VAL A 207 -5.62 9.01 -0.85
C VAL A 207 -5.47 10.29 -0.03
N CYS A 208 -4.24 10.73 0.26
CA CYS A 208 -3.99 11.94 1.05
C CYS A 208 -4.50 13.21 0.35
N ILE A 209 -4.35 13.31 -0.96
CA ILE A 209 -4.77 14.49 -1.74
C ILE A 209 -6.22 14.41 -2.24
N SER A 210 -6.84 13.23 -2.16
CA SER A 210 -8.22 13.06 -2.60
C SER A 210 -9.16 13.99 -1.84
N PRO A 211 -10.24 14.51 -2.46
CA PRO A 211 -11.27 15.25 -1.73
C PRO A 211 -11.85 14.39 -0.60
N MET A 212 -12.18 15.02 0.53
CA MET A 212 -12.95 14.31 1.55
C MET A 212 -14.33 13.96 0.97
N PRO A 213 -14.80 12.72 1.13
CA PRO A 213 -16.16 12.39 0.79
C PRO A 213 -17.18 13.04 1.73
#